data_AF-A0ABD0PYH0-F1
#
_entry.id   AF-A0ABD0PYH0-F1
#
_cell.length_a   1.000
_cell.length_b   1.000
_cell.length_c   1.000
_cell.angle_alpha   90.00
_cell.angle_beta   90.00
_cell.angle_gamma   90.00
#
_symmetry.space_group_name_H-M   'P 1'
#
loop_
_entity.id
_entity.type
_entity.pdbx_description
1 polymer ?
#
loop_
_entity_poly.entity_id
_entity_poly.type
_entity_poly.pdbx_seq_one_letter_code
_entity_poly.pdbx_strand_id
1 'polypeptide(L)' 'VIRTALPNMDREVKELYQVLIQAKDMGGQLGGLAGTTTINITLSDVNDNPPRFSK' A
#
# COMPACT_ATOMS: atom_id res chain seq x y z
N VAL A 1 -3.71 12.03 -3.87
CA VAL A 1 -4.68 10.90 -3.81
C VAL A 1 -3.92 9.62 -4.10
N ILE A 2 -3.87 8.67 -3.17
CA ILE A 2 -3.28 7.34 -3.39
C ILE A 2 -4.37 6.48 -4.05
N ARG A 3 -4.04 5.82 -5.16
CA ARG A 3 -4.94 4.90 -5.85
C ARG A 3 -4.28 3.53 -5.89
N THR A 4 -5.03 2.49 -5.57
CA THR A 4 -4.55 1.11 -5.61
C THR A 4 -5.01 0.46 -6.92
N ALA A 5 -4.16 -0.38 -7.52
CA ALA A 5 -4.51 -1.19 -8.69
C ALA A 5 -4.99 -2.60 -8.31
N LEU A 6 -4.85 -2.96 -7.03
CA LEU A 6 -5.26 -4.25 -6.49
C LEU A 6 -6.78 -4.22 -6.24
N PRO A 7 -7.56 -5.09 -6.89
CA PRO A 7 -8.95 -5.30 -6.53
C PRO A 7 -9.03 -6.04 -5.18
N ASN A 8 -10.18 -5.92 -4.50
CA ASN A 8 -10.54 -6.72 -3.32
C ASN A 8 -9.49 -6.67 -2.20
N MET A 9 -9.02 -5.48 -1.85
CA MET A 9 -8.18 -5.32 -0.66
C MET A 9 -9.04 -5.60 0.59
N ASP A 10 -8.56 -6.53 1.40
CA ASP A 10 -9.25 -7.03 2.59
C ASP A 10 -8.33 -6.86 3.81
N ARG A 11 -8.80 -6.10 4.80
CA ARG A 11 -8.02 -5.80 6.00
C ARG A 11 -7.88 -7.03 6.89
N GLU A 12 -8.91 -7.86 6.96
CA GLU A 12 -8.97 -9.11 7.72
C GLU A 12 -7.95 -10.14 7.18
N VAL A 13 -7.61 -10.05 5.89
CA VAL A 13 -6.53 -10.85 5.27
C VAL A 13 -5.16 -10.18 5.42
N LYS A 14 -5.06 -8.87 5.14
CA LYS A 14 -3.78 -8.14 5.21
C LYS A 14 -3.97 -6.63 5.41
N GLU A 15 -3.59 -6.15 6.58
CA GLU A 15 -3.75 -4.73 6.96
C GLU A 15 -2.60 -3.80 6.54
N LEU A 16 -1.37 -4.30 6.41
CA LEU A 16 -0.17 -3.47 6.20
C LEU A 16 0.55 -3.80 4.88
N TYR A 17 0.90 -2.75 4.15
CA TYR A 17 1.70 -2.82 2.93
C TYR A 17 2.92 -1.90 3.05
N GLN A 18 4.11 -2.42 2.74
CA GLN A 18 5.33 -1.63 2.66
C GLN A 18 5.71 -1.46 1.20
N VAL A 19 5.86 -0.21 0.76
CA VAL A 19 6.16 0.13 -0.63
C VAL A 19 7.46 0.91 -0.66
N LEU A 20 8.44 0.41 -1.41
CA LEU A 20 9.67 1.14 -1.72
C LEU A 20 9.40 2.07 -2.90
N ILE A 21 9.57 3.38 -2.71
CA ILE A 21 9.51 4.34 -3.79
C ILE A 21 10.90 4.82 -4.17
N GLN A 22 11.10 5.09 -5.46
CA GLN A 22 12.33 5.68 -5.98
C GLN A 22 11.98 6.94 -6.76
N ALA A 23 12.65 8.04 -6.44
CA ALA A 23 12.66 9.26 -7.24
C ALA A 23 14.00 9.37 -7.96
N LYS A 24 13.97 9.72 -9.25
CA LYS A 24 15.17 9.98 -10.06
C LYS A 24 15.12 11.40 -10.60
N ASP A 25 16.26 12.09 -10.61
CA ASP A 25 16.40 13.36 -11.31
C ASP A 25 16.79 13.17 -12.78
N MET A 26 17.00 14.27 -13.50
CA MET A 26 17.40 14.29 -14.93
C MET A 26 16.52 13.42 -15.84
N GLY A 27 15.22 13.26 -15.50
CA GLY A 27 14.30 12.38 -16.24
C GLY A 27 14.71 10.90 -16.24
N GLY A 28 15.56 10.48 -15.30
CA GLY A 28 16.08 9.11 -15.21
C GLY A 28 17.22 8.81 -16.20
N GLN A 29 17.84 9.84 -16.78
CA GLN A 29 18.98 9.68 -17.69
C GLN A 29 20.23 9.13 -16.98
N LEU A 30 21.14 8.59 -17.78
CA LEU A 30 22.46 8.12 -17.33
C LEU A 30 23.23 9.29 -16.69
N GLY A 31 23.67 9.10 -15.44
CA GLY A 31 24.37 10.11 -14.65
C GLY A 31 23.48 10.86 -13.63
N GLY A 32 22.16 10.70 -13.69
CA GLY A 32 21.25 11.26 -12.69
C GLY A 32 21.33 10.55 -11.33
N LEU A 33 20.94 11.27 -10.27
CA LEU A 33 20.84 10.75 -8.91
C LEU A 33 19.47 10.11 -8.67
N ALA A 34 19.44 9.16 -7.74
CA ALA A 34 18.23 8.52 -7.28
C ALA A 34 18.17 8.50 -5.76
N GLY A 35 17.01 8.83 -5.21
CA GLY A 35 16.69 8.66 -3.79
C GLY A 35 15.61 7.61 -3.61
N THR A 36 15.68 6.85 -2.52
CA THR A 36 14.64 5.89 -2.15
C THR A 36 14.08 6.17 -0.77
N THR A 37 12.82 5.82 -0.56
CA THR A 37 12.21 5.79 0.77
C THR A 37 11.12 4.73 0.83
N THR A 38 10.84 4.25 2.04
CA THR A 38 9.81 3.23 2.28
C THR A 38 8.56 3.90 2.83
N ILE A 39 7.41 3.61 2.23
CA ILE A 39 6.09 4.05 2.69
C ILE A 39 5.37 2.86 3.32
N ASN A 40 4.87 3.06 4.53
CA ASN A 40 3.99 2.10 5.20
C ASN A 40 2.53 2.54 4.97
N ILE A 41 1.73 1.66 4.38
CA ILE A 41 0.31 1.88 4.07
C ILE A 41 -0.51 0.93 4.94
N THR A 42 -1.42 1.50 5.74
CA THR A 42 -2.36 0.75 6.54
C THR A 42 -3.75 0.82 5.91
N LEU A 43 -4.42 -0.32 5.77
CA LEU A 43 -5.81 -0.37 5.34
C LEU A 43 -6.75 0.05 6.48
N SER A 44 -7.67 0.96 6.16
CA SER A 44 -8.77 1.29 7.04
C SER A 44 -9.79 0.15 7.09
N ASP A 45 -10.35 -0.09 8.27
CA ASP A 45 -11.37 -1.10 8.48
C ASP A 45 -12.72 -0.72 7.88
N VAL A 46 -13.47 -1.73 7.48
CA VAL A 46 -14.89 -1.64 7.12
C VAL A 46 -15.61 -2.73 7.89
N ASN A 47 -16.72 -2.39 8.54
CA ASN A 47 -17.50 -3.37 9.30
C ASN A 47 -18.33 -4.28 8.36
N ASP A 48 -17.68 -5.22 7.69
CA ASP A 48 -18.27 -6.17 6.75
C ASP A 48 -18.35 -7.61 7.26
N ASN A 49 -17.85 -7.88 8.47
CA ASN A 49 -17.88 -9.20 9.10
C ASN A 49 -18.87 -9.25 10.30
N PRO A 50 -20.12 -9.71 10.11
CA PRO A 50 -21.12 -9.74 11.18
C PRO A 50 -20.83 -10.83 12.22
N PRO A 51 -21.32 -10.66 13.47
CA PRO A 51 -21.11 -11.63 14.54
C PRO A 51 -21.74 -12.99 14.21
N ARG A 52 -21.07 -14.08 14.61
CA ARG A 52 -21.56 -15.45 14.51
C ARG A 52 -21.58 -16.09 15.90
N PHE A 53 -22.76 -16.49 16.35
CA PHE A 53 -22.92 -17.17 17.64
C PHE A 53 -22.96 -18.68 17.44
N SER A 54 -22.16 -19.43 18.20
CA SER A 54 -22.31 -20.89 18.30
C SER A 54 -23.58 -21.24 19.08
N LYS A 55 -24.20 -22.38 18.77
CA LYS A 55 -25.32 -22.93 19.54
C LYS A 55 -24.90 -23.31 20.95
#